data_AF-A0A392MGT7-F1
#
_entry.id   AF-A0A392MGT7-F1
#
_cell.length_a   1.000
_cell.length_b   1.000
_cell.length_c   1.000
_cell.angle_alpha   90.00
_cell.angle_beta   90.00
_cell.angle_gamma   90.00
#
_symmetry.space_group_name_H-M   'P 1'
#
loop_
_entity.id
_entity.type
_entity.pdbx_description
1 polymer ?
#
loop_
_entity_poly.entity_id
_entity_poly.type
_entity_poly.pdbx_seq_one_letter_code
_entity_poly.pdbx_strand_id
1 'polypeptide(L)'
;MGVLQSTFLYLILLLACKVASYKDEVWKSATATYIKDKDSSLNTGGACCYGDIHKVDYGKYSTGISTILFNKGSTCGACYEIRCVDHILWCLIGSPSVVVTVTDFCAPNYGLSADYGGWCNFPGEHFEMSEAVFAEIAKRKFDVVPIQYRR
;
A
#
# COMPACT_ATOMS: atom_id res chain seq x y z
N MET A 1 7.19 47.62 26.96
CA MET A 1 5.98 47.09 26.27
C MET A 1 6.28 46.25 25.02
N GLY A 2 7.39 46.48 24.29
CA GLY A 2 7.69 45.71 23.07
C GLY A 2 8.17 44.26 23.24
N VAL A 3 8.79 43.92 24.38
CA VAL A 3 9.33 42.56 24.63
C VAL A 3 8.21 41.53 24.80
N LEU A 4 7.11 41.92 25.46
CA LEU A 4 5.94 41.06 25.68
C LEU A 4 5.19 40.77 24.37
N GLN A 5 5.16 41.71 23.43
CA GLN A 5 4.55 41.55 22.11
C GLN A 5 5.38 40.62 21.21
N SER A 6 6.70 40.72 21.28
CA SER A 6 7.62 39.90 20.48
C SER A 6 7.62 38.44 20.91
N THR A 7 7.54 38.16 22.22
CA THR A 7 7.41 36.78 22.72
C THR A 7 6.05 36.16 22.40
N PHE A 8 4.97 36.96 22.43
CA PHE A 8 3.62 36.49 22.06
C PHE A 8 3.54 36.10 20.57
N LEU A 9 4.16 36.88 19.68
CA LEU A 9 4.23 36.56 18.25
C LEU A 9 5.00 35.26 17.99
N TYR A 10 6.11 35.05 18.72
CA TYR A 10 6.93 33.85 18.59
C TYR A 10 6.19 32.59 19.07
N LEU A 11 5.41 32.72 20.15
CA LEU A 11 4.57 31.64 20.67
C LEU A 11 3.44 31.27 19.69
N ILE A 12 2.81 32.25 19.05
CA ILE A 12 1.78 32.02 18.02
C ILE A 12 2.38 31.33 16.77
N LEU A 13 3.59 31.70 16.36
CA LEU A 13 4.30 31.04 15.24
C LEU A 13 4.64 29.58 15.56
N LEU A 14 5.04 29.28 16.80
CA LEU A 14 5.34 27.92 17.26
C LEU A 14 4.08 27.06 17.38
N LEU A 15 2.93 27.64 17.75
CA LEU A 15 1.64 26.94 17.75
C LEU A 15 1.11 26.66 16.34
N ALA A 16 1.29 27.58 15.39
CA ALA A 16 0.86 27.39 14.00
C ALA A 16 1.59 26.23 13.30
N CYS A 17 2.82 25.89 13.71
CA CYS A 17 3.61 24.84 13.09
C CYS A 17 3.22 23.40 13.53
N LYS A 18 2.30 23.24 14.49
CA LYS A 18 1.85 21.91 14.98
C LYS A 18 0.55 21.41 14.36
N VAL A 19 -0.11 22.20 13.53
CA VAL A 19 -1.27 21.73 12.75
C VAL A 19 -0.77 21.25 11.39
N ALA A 20 0.06 20.20 11.40
CA ALA A 20 0.14 19.34 10.23
C ALA A 20 -1.24 18.71 10.09
N SER A 21 -2.01 19.17 9.09
CA SER A 21 -3.33 18.63 8.77
C SER A 21 -3.19 17.14 8.51
N TYR A 22 -3.56 16.30 9.48
CA TYR A 22 -3.90 14.91 9.25
C TYR A 22 -5.19 14.95 8.43
N LYS A 23 -5.06 15.06 7.11
CA LYS A 23 -6.19 14.82 6.22
C LYS A 23 -6.54 13.36 6.42
N ASP A 24 -7.73 13.10 6.94
CA ASP A 24 -8.28 11.76 6.98
C ASP A 24 -8.35 11.29 5.52
N GLU A 25 -7.38 10.50 5.10
CA GLU A 25 -7.28 10.10 3.71
C GLU A 25 -8.50 9.25 3.36
N VAL A 26 -9.21 9.68 2.31
CA VAL A 26 -10.41 9.01 1.82
C VAL A 26 -10.00 7.64 1.28
N TRP A 27 -10.66 6.59 1.78
CA TRP A 27 -10.52 5.23 1.28
C TRP A 27 -10.81 5.17 -0.23
N LYS A 28 -9.88 4.59 -0.98
CA LYS A 28 -10.00 4.33 -2.41
C LYS A 28 -10.18 2.84 -2.66
N SER A 29 -10.97 2.49 -3.67
CA SER A 29 -11.20 1.10 -4.05
C SER A 29 -10.09 0.59 -4.98
N ALA A 30 -9.62 -0.63 -4.72
CA ALA A 30 -8.65 -1.34 -5.55
C ALA A 30 -8.90 -2.85 -5.47
N THR A 31 -8.03 -3.63 -6.10
CA THR A 31 -7.99 -5.09 -5.94
C THR A 31 -6.66 -5.55 -5.39
N ALA A 32 -6.64 -6.71 -4.77
CA ALA A 32 -5.43 -7.33 -4.26
C ALA A 32 -5.33 -8.80 -4.62
N THR A 33 -4.14 -9.24 -5.01
CA THR A 33 -3.73 -10.65 -5.07
C THR A 33 -2.59 -10.87 -4.09
N TYR A 34 -2.12 -12.12 -3.97
CA TYR A 34 -0.93 -12.44 -3.23
C TYR A 34 0.01 -13.31 -4.03
N ILE A 35 1.30 -13.13 -3.76
CA ILE A 35 2.36 -13.92 -4.39
C ILE A 35 2.32 -15.34 -3.80
N LYS A 36 2.07 -16.33 -4.67
CA LYS A 36 2.03 -17.76 -4.29
C LYS A 36 3.40 -18.41 -4.28
N ASP A 37 4.32 -17.91 -5.10
CA ASP A 37 5.64 -18.48 -5.28
C ASP A 37 6.64 -17.79 -4.37
N LYS A 38 7.24 -18.56 -3.45
CA LYS A 38 8.27 -18.05 -2.53
C LYS A 38 9.56 -17.61 -3.26
N ASP A 39 9.70 -17.90 -4.55
CA ASP A 39 10.87 -17.61 -5.38
C ASP A 39 10.64 -16.49 -6.42
N SER A 40 9.42 -15.96 -6.56
CA SER A 40 9.10 -14.97 -7.59
C SER A 40 9.33 -13.53 -7.10
N SER A 41 10.20 -12.80 -7.80
CA SER A 41 10.45 -11.33 -7.84
C SER A 41 10.79 -10.57 -6.55
N LEU A 42 10.21 -10.91 -5.39
CA LEU A 42 10.51 -10.22 -4.14
C LEU A 42 11.93 -10.55 -3.62
N ASN A 43 12.52 -11.66 -4.04
CA ASN A 43 13.80 -12.16 -3.50
C ASN A 43 15.05 -11.46 -4.06
N THR A 44 14.92 -10.56 -5.03
CA THR A 44 16.07 -9.87 -5.63
C THR A 44 15.73 -8.42 -5.90
N GLY A 45 15.82 -7.58 -4.87
CA GLY A 45 15.80 -6.12 -5.00
C GLY A 45 14.45 -5.47 -5.29
N GLY A 46 13.51 -6.16 -5.94
CA GLY A 46 12.26 -5.56 -6.47
C GLY A 46 12.52 -4.37 -7.39
N ALA A 47 11.48 -3.82 -8.00
CA ALA A 47 11.58 -2.59 -8.80
C ALA A 47 12.02 -1.36 -7.99
N CYS A 48 11.93 -1.42 -6.65
CA CYS A 48 12.43 -0.37 -5.76
C CYS A 48 13.90 -0.54 -5.32
N CYS A 49 14.58 -1.59 -5.78
CA CYS A 49 16.01 -1.83 -5.57
C CYS A 49 16.48 -1.86 -4.09
N TYR A 50 15.66 -2.35 -3.16
CA TYR A 50 16.01 -2.41 -1.73
C TYR A 50 16.96 -3.55 -1.34
N GLY A 51 17.45 -4.33 -2.30
CA GLY A 51 18.30 -5.50 -2.04
C GLY A 51 17.51 -6.70 -1.52
N ASP A 52 18.12 -7.48 -0.62
CA ASP A 52 17.47 -8.63 0.00
C ASP A 52 16.48 -8.16 1.08
N ILE A 53 15.21 -8.08 0.69
CA ILE A 53 14.11 -7.65 1.56
C ILE A 53 13.74 -8.67 2.63
N HIS A 54 14.37 -9.86 2.69
CA HIS A 54 14.17 -10.80 3.81
C HIS A 54 15.13 -10.50 4.97
N LYS A 55 16.21 -9.76 4.71
CA LYS A 55 17.15 -9.29 5.75
C LYS A 55 16.65 -8.05 6.50
N VAL A 56 15.64 -7.39 5.96
CA VAL A 56 14.96 -6.25 6.56
C VAL A 56 13.50 -6.66 6.68
N ASP A 57 12.81 -6.38 7.78
CA ASP A 57 11.43 -6.88 8.01
C ASP A 57 10.37 -6.44 6.96
N TYR A 58 10.77 -5.69 5.91
CA TYR A 58 9.96 -5.39 4.74
C TYR A 58 9.34 -6.63 4.10
N GLY A 59 10.05 -7.77 4.06
CA GLY A 59 9.58 -8.99 3.38
C GLY A 59 8.23 -9.50 3.88
N LYS A 60 7.89 -9.26 5.16
CA LYS A 60 6.56 -9.63 5.68
C LYS A 60 5.49 -8.64 5.20
N TYR A 61 5.71 -7.34 5.31
CA TYR A 61 4.72 -6.28 5.01
C TYR A 61 5.00 -5.57 3.70
N SER A 62 5.32 -6.33 2.66
CA SER A 62 5.68 -5.82 1.33
C SER A 62 4.53 -5.99 0.33
N THR A 63 4.47 -5.05 -0.62
CA THR A 63 3.59 -5.13 -1.78
C THR A 63 4.27 -4.58 -3.05
N GLY A 64 4.00 -5.23 -4.17
CA GLY A 64 4.09 -4.64 -5.51
C GLY A 64 2.77 -3.98 -5.90
N ILE A 65 2.85 -2.85 -6.59
CA ILE A 65 1.65 -2.09 -7.00
C ILE A 65 1.58 -1.93 -8.51
N SER A 66 0.37 -1.77 -9.04
CA SER A 66 0.13 -1.65 -10.48
C SER A 66 0.73 -0.39 -11.11
N THR A 67 0.77 -0.36 -12.43
CA THR A 67 1.37 0.72 -13.24
C THR A 67 0.89 2.12 -12.84
N ILE A 68 -0.42 2.30 -12.62
CA ILE A 68 -1.00 3.59 -12.26
C ILE A 68 -0.54 4.07 -10.88
N LEU A 69 -0.39 3.14 -9.91
CA LEU A 69 0.03 3.45 -8.54
C LEU A 69 1.55 3.58 -8.41
N PHE A 70 2.30 2.77 -9.16
CA PHE A 70 3.76 2.77 -9.12
C PHE A 70 4.35 4.10 -9.58
N ASN A 71 3.68 4.76 -10.54
CA ASN A 71 4.04 6.08 -11.07
C ASN A 71 5.56 6.26 -11.27
N LYS A 72 6.13 5.37 -12.09
CA LYS A 72 7.58 5.35 -12.43
C LYS A 72 8.50 5.27 -11.20
N GLY A 73 8.08 4.56 -10.15
CA GLY A 73 8.87 4.35 -8.92
C GLY A 73 8.77 5.47 -7.89
N SER A 74 8.03 6.55 -8.18
CA SER A 74 7.86 7.66 -7.22
C SER A 74 7.13 7.27 -5.93
N THR A 75 6.48 6.10 -5.91
CA THR A 75 5.79 5.55 -4.74
C THR A 75 6.57 4.45 -4.02
N CYS A 76 7.79 4.11 -4.46
CA CYS A 76 8.66 3.20 -3.72
C CYS A 76 8.88 3.68 -2.28
N GLY A 77 8.72 2.77 -1.31
CA GLY A 77 8.83 3.07 0.12
C GLY A 77 7.61 3.76 0.73
N ALA A 78 6.57 4.08 -0.05
CA ALA A 78 5.32 4.56 0.51
C ALA A 78 4.62 3.45 1.31
N CYS A 79 3.94 3.85 2.38
CA CYS A 79 3.07 2.97 3.14
C CYS A 79 1.61 3.16 2.73
N TYR A 80 0.85 2.08 2.71
CA TYR A 80 -0.59 2.11 2.52
C TYR A 80 -1.28 1.29 3.60
N GLU A 81 -2.32 1.84 4.20
CA GLU A 81 -3.27 1.06 5.00
C GLU A 81 -4.27 0.41 4.04
N ILE A 82 -4.46 -0.90 4.14
CA ILE A 82 -5.29 -1.71 3.24
C ILE A 82 -6.26 -2.56 4.04
N ARG A 83 -7.51 -2.69 3.57
CA ARG A 83 -8.50 -3.62 4.12
C ARG A 83 -9.31 -4.31 3.02
N CYS A 84 -9.70 -5.56 3.24
CA CYS A 84 -10.64 -6.27 2.37
C CYS A 84 -12.07 -5.81 2.65
N VAL A 85 -12.84 -5.53 1.60
CA VAL A 85 -14.22 -5.03 1.68
C VAL A 85 -15.16 -5.81 0.76
N ASP A 86 -16.46 -5.52 0.83
CA ASP A 86 -17.47 -5.93 -0.18
C ASP A 86 -17.63 -7.43 -0.45
N HIS A 87 -17.04 -8.32 0.35
CA HIS A 87 -17.20 -9.77 0.18
C HIS A 87 -17.06 -10.60 1.47
N ILE A 88 -18.18 -10.96 2.09
CA ILE A 88 -18.24 -11.66 3.38
C ILE A 88 -17.54 -13.04 3.42
N LEU A 89 -17.50 -13.74 2.28
CA LEU A 89 -16.85 -15.05 2.22
C LEU A 89 -15.34 -14.94 2.03
N TRP A 90 -14.85 -13.84 1.47
CA TRP A 90 -13.45 -13.65 1.08
C TRP A 90 -12.68 -12.90 2.16
N CYS A 91 -13.25 -11.80 2.66
CA CYS A 91 -12.66 -10.97 3.70
C CYS A 91 -12.77 -11.63 5.08
N LEU A 92 -11.86 -11.26 5.98
CA LEU A 92 -11.96 -11.62 7.39
C LEU A 92 -13.07 -10.82 8.09
N ILE A 93 -13.62 -11.40 9.15
CA ILE A 93 -14.69 -10.79 9.94
C ILE A 93 -14.18 -9.47 10.55
N GLY A 94 -14.97 -8.41 10.43
CA GLY A 94 -14.63 -7.07 10.93
C GLY A 94 -13.77 -6.24 9.97
N SER A 95 -13.43 -6.76 8.79
CA SER A 95 -12.60 -6.06 7.78
C SER A 95 -11.35 -5.41 8.41
N PRO A 96 -10.48 -6.22 9.06
CA PRO A 96 -9.25 -5.70 9.64
C PRO A 96 -8.39 -5.02 8.56
N SER A 97 -7.63 -4.02 8.96
CA SER A 97 -6.67 -3.34 8.11
C SER A 97 -5.23 -3.71 8.46
N VAL A 98 -4.36 -3.60 7.47
CA VAL A 98 -2.92 -3.84 7.58
C VAL A 98 -2.17 -2.74 6.84
N VAL A 99 -1.01 -2.35 7.36
CA VAL A 99 -0.12 -1.40 6.69
C VAL A 99 0.93 -2.17 5.89
N VAL A 100 1.08 -1.82 4.63
CA VAL A 100 2.07 -2.40 3.72
C VAL A 100 3.01 -1.35 3.18
N THR A 101 4.24 -1.74 2.87
CA THR A 101 5.24 -0.90 2.21
C THR A 101 5.38 -1.28 0.75
N VAL A 102 5.40 -0.30 -0.14
CA VAL A 102 5.68 -0.51 -1.56
C VAL A 102 7.16 -0.85 -1.73
N THR A 103 7.45 -2.06 -2.18
CA THR A 103 8.83 -2.52 -2.43
C THR A 103 9.04 -3.02 -3.86
N ASP A 104 7.96 -3.23 -4.61
CA ASP A 104 8.04 -3.80 -5.95
C ASP A 104 7.04 -3.17 -6.90
N PHE A 105 7.12 -3.57 -8.17
CA PHE A 105 6.22 -3.18 -9.24
C PHE A 105 5.52 -4.41 -9.78
N CYS A 106 4.19 -4.42 -9.72
CA CYS A 106 3.41 -5.44 -10.39
C CYS A 106 3.34 -5.13 -11.89
N ALA A 107 4.10 -5.88 -12.69
CA ALA A 107 4.19 -5.67 -14.13
C ALA A 107 2.85 -5.99 -14.83
N PRO A 108 2.41 -5.16 -15.79
CA PRO A 108 1.19 -5.42 -16.55
C PRO A 108 1.35 -6.60 -17.50
N ASN A 109 0.29 -7.37 -17.68
CA ASN A 109 0.15 -8.42 -18.69
C ASN A 109 -1.03 -8.11 -19.62
N TYR A 110 -0.77 -7.33 -20.68
CA TYR A 110 -1.78 -6.93 -21.66
C TYR A 110 -2.26 -8.06 -22.60
N GLY A 111 -1.67 -9.26 -22.50
CA GLY A 111 -2.18 -10.45 -23.18
C GLY A 111 -3.37 -11.09 -22.47
N LEU A 112 -3.66 -10.66 -21.24
CA LEU A 112 -4.75 -11.16 -20.40
C LEU A 112 -5.72 -10.04 -20.05
N SER A 113 -6.99 -10.39 -19.82
CA SER A 113 -8.03 -9.45 -19.40
C SER A 113 -7.86 -9.09 -17.91
N ALA A 114 -8.38 -7.93 -17.51
CA ALA A 114 -8.23 -7.41 -16.14
C ALA A 114 -8.87 -8.32 -15.06
N ASP A 115 -9.84 -9.12 -15.44
CA ASP A 115 -10.54 -10.11 -14.62
C ASP A 115 -9.90 -11.51 -14.68
N TYR A 116 -8.90 -11.72 -15.54
CA TYR A 116 -8.27 -13.02 -15.74
C TYR A 116 -6.74 -12.91 -15.89
N GLY A 117 -6.05 -12.42 -14.86
CA GLY A 117 -4.59 -12.36 -14.79
C GLY A 117 -3.95 -11.05 -15.28
N GLY A 118 -4.74 -10.15 -15.89
CA GLY A 118 -4.34 -8.79 -16.25
C GLY A 118 -4.56 -7.76 -15.13
N TRP A 119 -4.49 -8.17 -13.85
CA TRP A 119 -4.92 -7.31 -12.72
C TRP A 119 -4.13 -5.99 -12.59
N CYS A 120 -2.85 -6.02 -12.98
CA CYS A 120 -1.95 -4.85 -12.89
C CYS A 120 -1.93 -3.98 -14.16
N ASN A 121 -2.78 -4.29 -15.13
CA ASN A 121 -2.93 -3.53 -16.37
C ASN A 121 -3.50 -2.15 -16.07
N PHE A 122 -2.98 -1.13 -16.76
CA PHE A 122 -3.57 0.20 -16.74
C PHE A 122 -5.02 0.15 -17.27
N PRO A 123 -5.99 0.87 -16.67
CA PRO A 123 -5.88 1.82 -15.56
C PRO A 123 -6.15 1.21 -14.16
N GLY A 124 -6.11 -0.11 -14.00
CA GLY A 124 -6.44 -0.79 -12.76
C GLY A 124 -5.52 -0.45 -11.59
N GLU A 125 -6.09 -0.07 -10.46
CA GLU A 125 -5.39 0.04 -9.18
C GLU A 125 -5.34 -1.33 -8.51
N HIS A 126 -4.14 -1.87 -8.34
CA HIS A 126 -3.95 -3.23 -7.83
C HIS A 126 -2.73 -3.35 -6.92
N PHE A 127 -2.83 -4.20 -5.91
CA PHE A 127 -1.80 -4.54 -4.93
C PHE A 127 -1.50 -6.04 -4.97
N GLU A 128 -0.32 -6.40 -5.43
CA GLU A 128 0.21 -7.75 -5.32
C GLU A 128 1.04 -7.81 -4.03
N MET A 129 0.51 -8.42 -2.98
CA MET A 129 1.12 -8.39 -1.65
C MET A 129 1.75 -9.73 -1.26
N SER A 130 2.55 -9.72 -0.20
CA SER A 130 3.03 -10.98 0.40
C SER A 130 1.84 -11.83 0.87
N GLU A 131 1.99 -13.15 0.82
CA GLU A 131 0.99 -14.07 1.36
C GLU A 131 0.68 -13.79 2.85
N ALA A 132 1.68 -13.35 3.61
CA ALA A 132 1.54 -13.01 5.02
C ALA A 132 0.57 -11.85 5.23
N VAL A 133 0.71 -10.76 4.46
CA VAL A 133 -0.21 -9.60 4.51
C VAL A 133 -1.60 -10.00 4.08
N PHE A 134 -1.71 -10.73 2.97
CA PHE A 134 -3.01 -11.11 2.43
C PHE A 134 -3.83 -11.92 3.45
N ALA A 135 -3.16 -12.83 4.17
CA ALA A 135 -3.78 -13.62 5.22
C ALA A 135 -4.25 -12.80 6.45
N GLU A 136 -3.77 -11.57 6.63
CA GLU A 136 -4.24 -10.67 7.69
C GLU A 136 -5.56 -9.95 7.33
N ILE A 137 -5.96 -9.92 6.05
CA ILE A 137 -7.19 -9.23 5.59
C ILE A 137 -8.20 -10.13 4.88
N ALA A 138 -7.76 -11.24 4.29
CA ALA A 138 -8.58 -12.13 3.47
C ALA A 138 -8.19 -13.61 3.59
N LYS A 139 -9.11 -14.50 3.20
CA LYS A 139 -8.86 -15.94 3.14
C LYS A 139 -8.09 -16.29 1.88
N ARG A 140 -6.93 -16.95 2.03
CA ARG A 140 -6.03 -17.42 0.94
C ARG A 140 -6.67 -18.33 -0.12
N LYS A 141 -7.92 -18.79 0.10
CA LYS A 141 -8.68 -19.59 -0.87
C LYS A 141 -9.03 -18.81 -2.15
N PHE A 142 -9.01 -17.49 -2.11
CA PHE A 142 -9.42 -16.63 -3.22
C PHE A 142 -8.20 -15.92 -3.82
N ASP A 143 -8.12 -15.92 -5.14
CA ASP A 143 -6.94 -15.43 -5.89
C ASP A 143 -6.88 -13.90 -5.98
N VAL A 144 -8.05 -13.25 -5.95
CA VAL A 144 -8.18 -11.79 -5.98
C VAL A 144 -9.31 -11.37 -5.04
N VAL A 145 -9.11 -10.28 -4.31
CA VAL A 145 -10.13 -9.70 -3.44
C VAL A 145 -10.28 -8.19 -3.66
N PRO A 146 -11.49 -7.65 -3.54
CA PRO A 146 -11.69 -6.21 -3.51
C PRO A 146 -11.18 -5.64 -2.19
N ILE A 147 -10.44 -4.54 -2.29
CA ILE A 147 -9.87 -3.85 -1.13
C ILE A 147 -10.22 -2.37 -1.17
N GLN A 148 -10.07 -1.74 -0.01
CA GLN A 148 -9.90 -0.31 0.11
C GLN A 148 -8.51 0.00 0.64
N TYR A 149 -7.92 1.10 0.17
CA TYR A 149 -6.63 1.57 0.65
C TYR A 149 -6.60 3.10 0.85
N ARG A 150 -5.64 3.56 1.66
CA ARG A 150 -5.27 4.97 1.86
C ARG A 150 -3.79 5.08 2.25
N ARG A 151 -3.18 6.25 2.08
CA ARG A 151 -1.77 6.49 2.44
C ARG A 151 -1.63 7.02 3.86
#